data_AF-A0A3C0GR96-F1
#
_entry.id   AF-A0A3C0GR96-F1
#
_cell.length_a   1.000
_cell.length_b   1.000
_cell.length_c   1.000
_cell.angle_alpha   90.00
_cell.angle_beta   90.00
_cell.angle_gamma   90.00
#
_symmetry.space_group_name_H-M   'P 1'
#
loop_
_entity.id
_entity.type
_entity.pdbx_description
1 polymer ?
#
loop_
_entity_poly.entity_id
_entity_poly.type
_entity_poly.pdbx_seq_one_letter_code
_entity_poly.pdbx_strand_id
1 'polypeptide(L)' 'MSRTVVLAAAISLALAACSGKESTPVSDTQTPAAQQPADASTNPLLSASTLPFQAPPFDKIKDSDYLPAFNEGMKQHL' A
#
# COMPACT_ATOMS: atom_id res chain seq x y z
N MET A 1 -44.27 -13.00 27.95
CA MET A 1 -43.69 -11.92 27.12
C MET A 1 -42.64 -11.06 27.84
N SER A 2 -42.43 -11.18 29.14
CA SER A 2 -41.50 -10.33 29.92
C SER A 2 -40.18 -11.00 30.32
N ARG A 3 -39.92 -12.23 29.86
CA ARG A 3 -38.70 -13.00 30.19
C ARG A 3 -37.58 -12.86 29.15
N THR A 4 -37.86 -12.24 28.00
CA THR A 4 -36.89 -12.00 26.91
C THR A 4 -36.25 -10.62 26.95
N VAL A 5 -36.68 -9.73 27.85
CA VAL A 5 -36.15 -8.35 27.93
C VAL A 5 -34.91 -8.24 28.84
N VAL A 6 -34.61 -9.28 29.63
CA VAL A 6 -33.50 -9.24 30.61
C VAL A 6 -32.14 -9.63 30.00
N LEU A 7 -32.07 -10.12 28.75
CA LEU A 7 -30.83 -10.66 28.18
C LEU A 7 -29.99 -9.69 27.31
N ALA A 8 -30.30 -8.39 27.28
CA ALA A 8 -29.73 -7.45 26.29
C ALA A 8 -28.85 -6.32 26.85
N ALA A 9 -28.27 -6.45 28.04
CA ALA A 9 -27.52 -5.35 28.67
C ALA A 9 -26.18 -5.75 29.32
N ALA A 10 -25.34 -6.55 28.64
CA ALA A 10 -24.05 -6.97 29.20
C ALA A 10 -22.86 -7.04 28.21
N ILE A 11 -22.88 -6.32 27.07
CA ILE A 11 -21.80 -6.42 26.06
C ILE A 11 -21.05 -5.09 25.82
N SER A 12 -21.36 -4.01 26.54
CA SER A 12 -20.84 -2.67 26.18
C SER A 12 -19.55 -2.21 26.87
N LEU A 13 -18.76 -3.07 27.52
CA LEU A 13 -17.64 -2.60 28.37
C LEU A 13 -16.28 -3.30 28.14
N ALA A 14 -15.84 -3.44 26.88
CA ALA A 14 -14.52 -4.00 26.59
C ALA A 14 -13.74 -3.33 25.44
N LEU A 15 -14.02 -2.07 25.10
CA LEU A 15 -13.35 -1.39 23.97
C LEU A 15 -12.59 -0.10 24.33
N ALA A 16 -12.14 0.06 25.58
CA ALA A 16 -11.36 1.23 26.01
C ALA A 16 -9.86 0.97 26.26
N ALA A 17 -9.35 -0.25 26.00
CA ALA A 17 -7.99 -0.64 26.38
C ALA A 17 -6.94 -0.62 25.24
N CYS A 18 -7.29 -0.21 24.02
CA CYS A 18 -6.32 -0.03 22.93
C CYS A 18 -5.97 1.44 22.66
N SER A 19 -5.99 2.30 23.68
CA SER A 19 -5.35 3.62 23.62
C SER A 19 -3.91 3.52 24.13
N GLY A 20 -3.14 2.63 23.51
CA GLY A 20 -1.69 2.51 23.67
C GLY A 20 -1.00 3.32 22.60
N LYS A 21 -0.80 4.61 22.88
CA LYS A 21 0.02 5.53 22.09
C LYS A 21 1.49 5.26 22.36
N GLU A 22 2.14 4.49 21.49
CA GLU A 22 3.58 4.61 21.29
C GLU A 22 3.97 4.12 19.88
N SER A 23 3.75 4.99 18.91
CA SER A 23 4.51 4.95 17.66
C SER A 23 5.52 6.09 17.73
N THR A 24 6.78 5.72 17.91
CA THR A 24 7.91 6.58 17.65
C THR A 24 7.77 7.20 16.26
N PRO A 25 7.87 8.52 16.10
CA PRO A 25 7.95 9.11 14.78
C PRO A 25 9.34 8.78 14.23
N VAL A 26 9.43 7.81 13.34
CA VAL A 26 10.54 7.75 12.39
C VAL A 26 10.36 8.92 11.43
N SER A 27 11.07 10.00 11.72
CA SER A 27 11.31 11.07 10.77
C SER A 27 12.23 10.57 9.66
N ASP A 28 11.70 9.84 8.69
CA ASP A 28 12.36 9.74 7.40
C ASP A 28 12.03 11.00 6.60
N THR A 29 12.98 11.94 6.70
CA THR A 29 13.09 13.07 5.79
C THR A 29 13.44 12.51 4.41
N GLN A 30 12.43 12.09 3.64
CA GLN A 30 12.58 11.92 2.21
C GLN A 30 11.94 13.11 1.52
N THR A 31 12.73 14.17 1.39
CA THR A 31 12.54 15.20 0.38
C THR A 31 12.25 14.50 -0.95
N PRO A 32 11.09 14.74 -1.60
CA PRO A 32 10.90 14.33 -2.98
C PRO A 32 11.87 15.17 -3.80
N ALA A 33 13.08 14.66 -4.03
CA ALA A 33 13.87 15.13 -5.14
C ALA A 33 12.99 14.90 -6.37
N ALA A 34 12.66 15.97 -7.10
CA ALA A 34 11.92 15.89 -8.34
C ALA A 34 12.70 14.96 -9.29
N GLN A 35 12.29 13.69 -9.32
CA GLN A 35 12.87 12.68 -10.18
C GLN A 35 12.40 13.00 -11.58
N GLN A 36 13.38 13.31 -12.42
CA GLN A 36 13.23 13.49 -13.86
C GLN A 36 12.40 12.32 -14.42
N PRO A 37 11.43 12.56 -15.32
CA PRO A 37 10.54 11.52 -15.80
C PRO A 37 11.38 10.36 -16.34
N ALA A 38 11.27 9.20 -15.68
CA ALA A 38 11.85 7.97 -16.17
C ALA A 38 11.20 7.69 -17.53
N ASP A 39 12.03 7.56 -18.58
CA ASP A 39 11.56 7.28 -19.93
C ASP A 39 10.69 6.01 -19.92
N ALA A 40 9.39 6.18 -20.19
CA ALA A 40 8.41 5.10 -20.15
C ALA A 40 8.80 3.92 -21.05
N SER A 41 9.60 4.14 -22.11
CA SER A 41 10.07 3.06 -23.00
C SER A 41 11.07 2.09 -22.34
N THR A 42 11.59 2.40 -21.14
CA THR A 42 12.60 1.58 -20.45
C THR A 42 12.12 1.03 -19.10
N ASN A 43 10.85 1.24 -18.75
CA ASN A 43 10.33 0.86 -17.45
C ASN A 43 10.20 -0.68 -17.32
N PRO A 44 10.90 -1.32 -16.37
CA PRO A 44 10.91 -2.78 -16.24
C PRO A 44 9.55 -3.38 -15.85
N LEU A 45 8.62 -2.56 -15.36
CA LEU A 45 7.26 -2.97 -14.97
C LEU A 45 6.28 -3.05 -16.15
N LEU A 46 6.65 -2.57 -17.34
CA LEU A 46 5.77 -2.55 -18.53
C LEU A 46 5.87 -3.80 -19.40
N SER A 47 6.75 -4.74 -19.06
CA SER A 47 6.92 -6.00 -19.78
C SER A 47 6.99 -7.17 -18.81
N ALA A 48 6.55 -8.35 -19.23
CA ALA A 48 6.67 -9.56 -18.42
C ALA A 48 8.14 -9.90 -18.13
N SER A 49 8.43 -10.29 -16.90
CA SER A 49 9.78 -10.69 -16.50
C SER A 49 10.20 -11.98 -17.20
N THR A 50 11.44 -12.02 -17.67
CA THR A 50 12.06 -13.21 -18.27
C THR A 50 12.69 -14.13 -17.22
N LEU A 51 12.65 -13.77 -15.94
CA LEU A 51 13.19 -14.58 -14.86
C LEU A 51 12.30 -15.82 -14.59
N PRO A 52 12.84 -16.91 -14.01
CA PRO A 52 12.05 -18.07 -13.65
C PRO A 52 10.82 -17.69 -12.84
N PHE A 53 9.68 -18.31 -13.16
CA PHE A 53 8.38 -18.02 -12.55
C PHE A 53 7.91 -16.56 -12.71
N GLN A 54 8.46 -15.83 -13.70
CA GLN A 54 8.19 -14.40 -13.91
C GLN A 54 8.49 -13.56 -12.68
N ALA A 55 9.49 -13.96 -11.89
CA ALA A 55 9.92 -13.22 -10.70
C ALA A 55 10.24 -11.76 -11.06
N PRO A 56 9.83 -10.76 -10.27
CA PRO A 56 10.13 -9.37 -10.56
C PRO A 56 11.66 -9.13 -10.59
N PRO A 57 12.18 -8.39 -11.59
CA PRO A 57 13.60 -8.02 -11.65
C PRO A 57 13.90 -6.88 -10.66
N PHE A 58 13.92 -7.19 -9.36
CA PHE A 58 14.11 -6.23 -8.27
C PHE A 58 15.43 -5.46 -8.35
N ASP A 59 16.44 -6.01 -9.02
CA ASP A 59 17.72 -5.35 -9.29
C ASP A 59 17.60 -4.12 -10.21
N LYS A 60 16.53 -4.06 -11.02
CA LYS A 60 16.31 -3.01 -12.03
C LYS A 60 15.24 -2.00 -11.63
N ILE A 61 14.29 -2.41 -10.80
CA ILE A 61 13.15 -1.56 -10.40
C ILE A 61 13.65 -0.46 -9.45
N LYS A 62 13.29 0.78 -9.76
CA LYS A 62 13.54 1.96 -8.94
C LYS A 62 12.23 2.62 -8.54
N ASP A 63 12.25 3.42 -7.48
CA ASP A 63 11.07 4.16 -7.02
C ASP A 63 10.46 5.06 -8.11
N SER A 64 11.31 5.62 -8.95
CA SER A 64 10.93 6.45 -10.10
C SER A 64 10.08 5.71 -11.15
N ASP A 65 10.10 4.37 -11.15
CA ASP A 65 9.42 3.56 -12.16
C ASP A 65 7.95 3.31 -11.81
N TYR A 66 7.54 3.45 -10.54
CA TYR A 66 6.18 3.09 -10.11
C TYR A 66 5.12 4.01 -10.69
N LEU A 67 5.28 5.33 -10.53
CA LEU A 67 4.24 6.29 -10.94
C LEU A 67 4.01 6.25 -12.46
N PRO A 68 5.04 6.24 -13.32
CA PRO A 68 4.84 6.07 -14.76
C PRO A 68 4.18 4.74 -15.12
N ALA A 69 4.59 3.62 -14.51
CA ALA A 69 4.01 2.30 -14.79
C ALA A 69 2.52 2.23 -14.42
N PHE A 70 2.15 2.82 -13.28
CA PHE A 70 0.77 2.86 -12.84
C PHE A 70 -0.11 3.67 -13.80
N ASN A 71 0.39 4.84 -14.26
CA ASN A 71 -0.31 5.67 -15.23
C ASN A 71 -0.51 4.96 -16.57
N GLU A 72 0.50 4.25 -17.07
CA GLU A 72 0.37 3.44 -18.28
C GLU A 72 -0.64 2.29 -18.11
N GLY A 73 -0.62 1.62 -16.95
CA GLY A 73 -1.62 0.61 -16.62
C GLY A 73 -3.05 1.18 -16.67
N MET A 74 -3.28 2.35 -16.06
CA MET A 74 -4.58 3.01 -16.15
C MET A 74 -4.96 3.33 -17.61
N LYS A 75 -4.05 3.88 -18.42
CA LYS A 75 -4.32 4.18 -19.84
C LYS A 75 -4.70 2.95 -20.65
N GLN A 76 -4.17 1.78 -20.33
CA GLN A 76 -4.46 0.54 -21.05
C GLN A 76 -5.84 -0.05 -20.70
N HIS A 77 -6.41 0.32 -19.55
CA HIS A 77 -7.61 -0.28 -18.98
C HIS A 77 -8.81 0.68 -18.87
N LEU A 78 -8.65 1.93 -19.28
CA LEU A 78 -9.70 2.96 -19.35
C LEU A 78 -10.11 3.21 -20.80
#